data_AF-A0A832I9S5-F1
#
_entry.id   AF-A0A832I9S5-F1
#
_cell.length_a   1.000
_cell.length_b   1.000
_cell.length_c   1.000
_cell.angle_alpha   90.00
_cell.angle_beta   90.00
_cell.angle_gamma   90.00
#
_symmetry.space_group_name_H-M   'P 1'
#
loop_
_entity.id
_entity.type
_entity.pdbx_description
1 polymer ?
#
loop_
_entity_poly.entity_id
_entity_poly.type
_entity_poly.pdbx_seq_one_letter_code
_entity_poly.pdbx_strand_id
1 'polypeptide(L)'
;MIKDLLNKFKIKKAPLSPPPGENTSISPSQTNTSSVTPTTVSNNNLPSLAKNPSSFSQDDSVQDIIAPSAIDVDFDELKINNYYTRTLFVVGYPRYVSANWLSPLINYEHSLDISLFIYPVESKT
;
A
#
# COMPACT_ATOMS: atom_id res chain seq x y z
N MET A 1 -42.78 37.76 4.80
CA MET A 1 -42.25 36.78 5.77
C MET A 1 -41.43 35.69 5.04
N ILE A 2 -40.40 36.10 4.30
CA ILE A 2 -39.46 35.21 3.55
C ILE A 2 -38.01 35.75 3.66
N LYS A 3 -37.78 36.85 4.39
CA LYS A 3 -36.45 37.47 4.56
C LYS A 3 -35.65 36.91 5.75
N ASP A 4 -36.26 36.07 6.59
CA ASP A 4 -35.64 35.52 7.81
C ASP A 4 -35.03 34.11 7.67
N LEU A 5 -35.12 33.49 6.48
CA LEU A 5 -34.52 32.17 6.23
C LEU A 5 -33.24 32.21 5.39
N LEU A 6 -32.70 33.40 5.13
CA LEU A 6 -31.42 33.59 4.43
C LEU A 6 -30.27 33.99 5.38
N ASN A 7 -30.43 33.81 6.69
CA ASN A 7 -29.41 34.13 7.69
C ASN A 7 -28.84 32.91 8.44
N LYS A 8 -29.02 31.70 7.88
CA LYS A 8 -28.49 30.45 8.47
C LYS A 8 -27.28 29.86 7.77
N PHE A 9 -26.74 30.49 6.73
CA PHE A 9 -25.57 29.99 5.97
C PHE A 9 -24.48 31.06 5.79
N LYS A 10 -24.02 31.68 6.90
CA LYS A 10 -22.78 32.47 6.90
C LYS A 10 -21.63 31.64 7.48
N ILE A 11 -20.72 31.30 6.59
CA ILE A 11 -19.52 30.48 6.79
C ILE A 11 -18.54 31.24 7.70
N LYS A 12 -18.16 30.67 8.84
CA LYS A 12 -17.05 31.19 9.67
C LYS A 12 -15.72 30.90 8.94
N LYS A 13 -15.03 31.95 8.51
CA LYS A 13 -13.65 31.91 8.00
C LYS A 13 -12.68 31.92 9.19
N ALA A 14 -11.82 30.91 9.32
CA ALA A 14 -10.77 30.86 10.33
C ALA A 14 -9.60 31.82 9.97
N PRO A 15 -8.98 32.51 10.94
CA PRO A 15 -7.80 33.34 10.68
C PRO A 15 -6.53 32.48 10.51
N LEU A 16 -5.76 32.82 9.49
CA LEU A 16 -4.46 32.26 9.09
C LEU A 16 -3.39 32.53 10.17
N SER A 17 -2.72 31.50 10.70
CA SER A 17 -1.55 31.66 11.58
C SER A 17 -0.26 31.73 10.75
N PRO A 18 0.64 32.70 10.99
CA PRO A 18 1.95 32.76 10.33
C PRO A 18 2.95 31.71 10.88
N PRO A 19 3.93 31.25 10.07
CA PRO A 19 4.92 30.25 10.47
C PRO A 19 6.06 30.85 11.33
N PRO A 20 6.41 30.25 12.49
CA PRO A 20 7.68 30.48 13.19
C PRO A 20 8.67 29.37 12.81
N GLY A 21 9.97 29.55 12.55
CA GLY A 21 10.93 30.59 12.88
C GLY A 21 12.25 29.86 13.16
N GLU A 22 13.23 30.06 12.28
CA GLU A 22 14.58 29.47 12.27
C GLU A 22 15.41 29.93 13.48
N ASN A 23 16.11 29.01 14.17
CA ASN A 23 17.08 29.34 15.22
C ASN A 23 18.44 28.66 14.99
N THR A 24 19.36 29.43 14.43
CA THR A 24 20.81 29.16 14.41
C THR A 24 21.50 29.98 15.49
N SER A 25 22.20 29.34 16.45
CA SER A 25 23.33 29.94 17.22
C SER A 25 24.12 28.94 18.10
N ILE A 26 25.20 28.38 17.53
CA ILE A 26 26.62 28.18 17.94
C ILE A 26 27.09 28.12 19.45
N SER A 27 27.77 26.99 19.80
CA SER A 27 29.01 26.70 20.64
C SER A 27 29.11 26.90 22.18
N PRO A 28 30.08 26.23 22.92
CA PRO A 28 31.17 25.31 22.52
C PRO A 28 31.34 23.98 23.34
N SER A 29 32.26 23.13 22.86
CA SER A 29 32.73 21.81 23.35
C SER A 29 33.28 21.73 24.79
N GLN A 30 33.11 20.56 25.45
CA GLN A 30 34.06 20.03 26.44
C GLN A 30 34.31 18.53 26.21
N THR A 31 35.56 18.24 25.85
CA THR A 31 36.24 16.95 25.81
C THR A 31 36.61 16.55 27.24
N ASN A 32 36.41 15.29 27.64
CA ASN A 32 37.17 14.66 28.73
C ASN A 32 37.32 13.16 28.50
N THR A 33 38.58 12.70 28.57
CA THR A 33 39.03 11.32 28.41
C THR A 33 39.31 10.71 29.80
N SER A 34 39.11 9.38 29.90
CA SER A 34 39.77 8.40 30.81
C SER A 34 39.07 7.93 32.10
N SER A 35 38.87 6.59 32.12
CA SER A 35 38.81 5.63 33.26
C SER A 35 37.64 5.78 34.24
N VAL A 36 36.84 4.75 34.55
CA VAL A 36 37.17 3.51 35.30
C VAL A 36 36.01 2.49 35.12
N THR A 37 36.30 1.18 34.95
CA THR A 37 35.36 0.04 35.14
C THR A 37 35.68 -0.62 36.50
N PRO A 38 34.71 -1.17 37.28
CA PRO A 38 34.17 -2.51 37.01
C PRO A 38 32.64 -2.72 37.28
N THR A 39 32.00 -3.44 36.35
CA THR A 39 30.97 -4.49 36.48
C THR A 39 29.75 -4.33 37.42
N THR A 40 28.54 -4.37 36.85
CA THR A 40 27.46 -5.35 37.18
C THR A 40 26.38 -5.39 36.07
N VAL A 41 26.21 -6.59 35.52
CA VAL A 41 25.20 -7.13 34.58
C VAL A 41 23.81 -6.47 34.50
N SER A 42 23.35 -6.20 33.28
CA SER A 42 21.96 -6.43 32.85
C SER A 42 21.92 -6.73 31.35
N ASN A 43 21.63 -7.99 31.05
CA ASN A 43 21.39 -8.51 29.70
C ASN A 43 20.10 -7.91 29.16
N ASN A 44 20.11 -7.44 27.91
CA ASN A 44 18.89 -7.42 27.10
C ASN A 44 19.27 -7.85 25.68
N ASN A 45 19.08 -9.14 25.44
CA ASN A 45 19.06 -9.74 24.12
C ASN A 45 18.06 -8.98 23.24
N LEU A 46 18.56 -8.18 22.30
CA LEU A 46 17.81 -7.89 21.09
C LEU A 46 17.96 -9.10 20.17
N PRO A 47 16.87 -9.74 19.71
CA PRO A 47 16.98 -10.87 18.80
C PRO A 47 17.56 -10.36 17.47
N SER A 48 18.81 -10.70 17.18
CA SER A 48 19.37 -10.54 15.83
C SER A 48 18.79 -11.63 14.95
N LEU A 49 17.56 -11.42 14.47
CA LEU A 49 16.92 -12.23 13.45
C LEU A 49 17.51 -11.87 12.07
N ALA A 50 18.82 -12.02 11.92
CA ALA A 50 19.47 -12.05 10.62
C ALA A 50 19.64 -13.53 10.23
N LYS A 51 18.51 -14.22 9.98
CA LYS A 51 18.53 -15.55 9.36
C LYS A 51 19.08 -15.33 7.95
N ASN A 52 20.30 -15.80 7.73
CA ASN A 52 20.94 -15.79 6.42
C ASN A 52 20.00 -16.53 5.44
N PRO A 53 19.57 -15.93 4.31
CA PRO A 53 18.47 -16.47 3.48
C PRO A 53 18.75 -17.85 2.84
N SER A 54 19.93 -18.44 3.08
CA SER A 54 20.36 -19.70 2.49
C SER A 54 20.49 -20.87 3.47
N SER A 55 20.17 -20.70 4.76
CA SER A 55 20.26 -21.80 5.74
C SER A 55 18.91 -22.51 5.89
N PHE A 56 18.70 -23.56 5.09
CA PHE A 56 17.58 -24.48 5.25
C PHE A 56 17.71 -25.18 6.61
N SER A 57 16.81 -24.87 7.53
CA SER A 57 16.74 -25.49 8.85
C SER A 57 15.72 -26.61 8.82
N GLN A 58 15.91 -27.65 9.62
CA GLN A 58 15.02 -28.82 9.65
C GLN A 58 13.55 -28.50 10.02
N ASP A 59 13.30 -27.28 10.52
CA ASP A 59 11.99 -26.74 10.87
C ASP A 59 11.43 -25.75 9.83
N ASP A 60 12.00 -25.68 8.63
CA ASP A 60 11.41 -24.86 7.58
C ASP A 60 10.09 -25.51 7.13
N SER A 61 9.00 -24.77 7.35
CA SER A 61 7.67 -25.22 6.93
C SER A 61 7.65 -25.46 5.43
N VAL A 62 6.88 -26.45 4.97
CA VAL A 62 6.72 -26.74 3.52
C VAL A 62 6.33 -25.49 2.73
N GLN A 63 5.60 -24.55 3.35
CA GLN A 63 5.23 -23.25 2.80
C GLN A 63 6.46 -22.39 2.41
N ASP A 64 7.51 -22.39 3.23
CA ASP A 64 8.72 -21.60 3.00
C ASP A 64 9.55 -22.18 1.85
N ILE A 65 9.55 -23.51 1.71
CA ILE A 65 10.23 -24.22 0.62
C ILE A 65 9.57 -23.92 -0.75
N ILE A 66 8.24 -23.75 -0.80
CA ILE A 66 7.52 -23.46 -2.04
C ILE A 66 7.33 -21.96 -2.30
N ALA A 67 7.88 -21.10 -1.45
CA ALA A 67 7.77 -19.66 -1.62
C ALA A 67 8.53 -19.18 -2.87
N PRO A 68 8.04 -18.14 -3.56
CA PRO A 68 8.78 -17.52 -4.66
C PRO A 68 10.04 -16.82 -4.14
N SER A 69 11.03 -16.60 -5.01
CA SER A 69 12.31 -15.99 -4.62
C SER A 69 12.22 -14.51 -4.31
N ALA A 70 11.29 -13.78 -4.97
CA ALA A 70 11.02 -12.37 -4.70
C ALA A 70 9.59 -11.98 -5.13
N ILE A 71 8.97 -11.08 -4.37
CA ILE A 71 7.69 -10.43 -4.68
C ILE A 71 7.85 -8.93 -4.47
N ASP A 72 7.58 -8.14 -5.51
CA ASP A 72 7.47 -6.68 -5.43
C ASP A 72 5.98 -6.31 -5.46
N VAL A 73 5.51 -5.55 -4.47
CA VAL A 73 4.11 -5.13 -4.32
C VAL A 73 4.01 -3.62 -4.51
N ASP A 74 3.43 -3.20 -5.62
CA ASP A 74 3.07 -1.80 -5.88
C ASP A 74 1.55 -1.62 -5.84
N PHE A 75 1.11 -0.36 -5.80
CA PHE A 75 -0.33 -0.04 -5.78
C PHE A 75 -1.04 -0.39 -7.09
N ASP A 76 -0.31 -0.35 -8.20
CA ASP A 76 -0.87 -0.54 -9.54
C ASP A 76 -0.62 -1.97 -10.06
N GLU A 77 0.49 -2.60 -9.67
CA GLU A 77 0.86 -3.93 -10.13
C GLU A 77 1.51 -4.78 -9.03
N LEU A 78 1.37 -6.09 -9.18
CA LEU A 78 2.06 -7.08 -8.37
C LEU A 78 3.05 -7.80 -9.27
N LYS A 79 4.32 -7.80 -8.90
CA LYS A 79 5.37 -8.47 -9.65
C LYS A 79 5.90 -9.65 -8.86
N ILE A 80 5.80 -10.83 -9.46
CA ILE A 80 6.28 -12.10 -8.89
C ILE A 80 7.34 -12.64 -9.83
N ASN A 81 8.60 -12.68 -9.37
CA ASN A 81 9.76 -12.99 -10.22
C ASN A 81 9.85 -12.03 -11.43
N ASN A 82 9.49 -12.52 -12.63
CA ASN A 82 9.48 -11.77 -13.90
C ASN A 82 8.06 -11.57 -14.47
N TYR A 83 7.03 -11.98 -13.74
CA TYR A 83 5.63 -11.84 -14.16
C TYR A 83 5.00 -10.63 -13.49
N TYR A 84 4.28 -9.83 -14.27
CA TYR A 84 3.47 -8.71 -13.80
C TYR A 84 2.01 -9.14 -13.81
N THR A 85 1.31 -8.95 -12.69
CA THR A 85 -0.12 -9.23 -12.58
C THR A 85 -0.88 -8.02 -12.06
N ARG A 86 -2.09 -7.85 -12.59
CA ARG A 86 -3.01 -6.77 -12.23
C ARG A 86 -4.45 -7.27 -12.38
N THR A 87 -5.27 -6.96 -11.39
CA THR A 87 -6.71 -7.23 -11.45
C THR A 87 -7.45 -5.96 -11.84
N LEU A 88 -8.23 -6.04 -12.91
CA LEU A 88 -9.04 -4.93 -13.42
C LEU A 88 -10.52 -5.22 -13.15
N PHE A 89 -11.25 -4.20 -12.69
CA PHE A 89 -12.69 -4.27 -12.52
C PHE A 89 -13.35 -3.28 -13.48
N VAL A 90 -14.18 -3.80 -14.38
CA VAL A 90 -14.92 -2.98 -15.35
C VAL A 90 -16.38 -2.92 -14.93
N VAL A 91 -16.90 -1.70 -14.80
CA VAL A 91 -18.32 -1.43 -14.55
C VAL A 91 -18.93 -0.71 -15.75
N GLY A 92 -20.23 -0.92 -15.98
CA GLY A 92 -20.94 -0.21 -17.04
C GLY A 92 -20.71 -0.78 -18.44
N TYR A 93 -20.81 -2.10 -18.60
CA TYR A 93 -20.88 -2.71 -19.94
C TYR A 93 -22.02 -2.10 -20.78
N PRO A 94 -21.88 -2.03 -22.12
CA PRO A 94 -22.91 -1.50 -22.99
C PRO A 94 -24.27 -2.18 -22.79
N ARG A 95 -25.36 -1.41 -22.84
CA ARG A 95 -26.73 -1.95 -22.76
C ARG A 95 -27.09 -2.85 -23.95
N TYR A 96 -26.46 -2.61 -25.09
CA TYR A 96 -26.65 -3.38 -26.32
C TYR A 96 -25.29 -3.77 -26.85
N VAL A 97 -25.14 -5.04 -27.23
CA VAL A 97 -23.90 -5.59 -27.78
C VAL A 97 -24.21 -6.31 -29.08
N SER A 98 -23.34 -6.15 -30.07
CA SER A 98 -23.37 -6.97 -31.29
C SER A 98 -22.71 -8.33 -31.03
N ALA A 99 -22.84 -9.24 -32.00
CA ALA A 99 -21.99 -10.43 -32.02
C ALA A 99 -20.50 -10.01 -31.95
N ASN A 100 -19.68 -10.86 -31.30
CA ASN A 100 -18.22 -10.70 -31.20
C ASN A 100 -17.72 -9.46 -30.45
N TRP A 101 -18.56 -8.75 -29.68
CA TRP A 101 -18.13 -7.54 -28.95
C TRP A 101 -16.99 -7.80 -27.94
N LEU A 102 -16.94 -8.99 -27.33
CA LEU A 102 -15.90 -9.39 -26.37
C LEU A 102 -14.65 -9.99 -27.03
N SER A 103 -14.63 -10.10 -28.36
CA SER A 103 -13.54 -10.71 -29.13
C SER A 103 -12.14 -10.16 -28.79
N PRO A 104 -11.92 -8.84 -28.59
CA PRO A 104 -10.60 -8.33 -28.27
C PRO A 104 -10.02 -8.84 -26.95
N LEU A 105 -10.88 -9.13 -25.97
CA LEU A 105 -10.47 -9.66 -24.67
C LEU A 105 -10.23 -11.18 -24.73
N ILE A 106 -11.03 -11.91 -25.49
CA ILE A 106 -10.90 -13.37 -25.62
C ILE A 106 -9.69 -13.75 -26.48
N ASN A 107 -9.40 -12.95 -27.51
CA ASN A 107 -8.29 -13.18 -28.43
C ASN A 107 -7.01 -12.43 -28.03
N TYR A 108 -6.88 -12.07 -26.76
CA TYR A 108 -5.69 -11.40 -26.26
C TYR A 108 -4.50 -12.37 -26.27
N GLU A 109 -3.33 -11.91 -26.72
CA GLU A 109 -2.13 -12.73 -26.93
C GLU A 109 -1.46 -13.24 -25.64
N HIS A 110 -1.94 -12.81 -24.47
CA HIS A 110 -1.39 -13.20 -23.17
C HIS A 110 -2.45 -13.83 -22.28
N SER A 111 -2.00 -14.58 -21.28
CA SER A 111 -2.85 -15.22 -20.28
C SER A 111 -3.68 -14.17 -19.54
N LEU A 112 -5.00 -14.31 -19.62
CA LEU A 112 -5.97 -13.44 -18.98
C LEU A 112 -7.11 -14.28 -18.41
N ASP A 113 -7.38 -14.09 -17.12
CA ASP A 113 -8.54 -14.68 -16.46
C ASP A 113 -9.69 -13.68 -16.44
N ILE A 114 -10.86 -14.09 -16.94
CA ILE A 114 -12.04 -13.23 -17.07
C ILE A 114 -13.20 -13.85 -16.29
N SER A 115 -13.85 -13.04 -15.45
CA SER A 115 -15.11 -13.39 -14.80
C SER A 115 -16.16 -12.32 -15.10
N LEU A 116 -17.33 -12.75 -15.57
CA LEU A 116 -18.43 -11.86 -15.94
C LEU A 116 -19.66 -12.19 -15.12
N PHE A 117 -20.21 -11.17 -14.45
CA PHE A 117 -21.40 -11.29 -13.62
C PHE A 117 -22.53 -10.48 -14.25
N ILE A 118 -23.52 -11.18 -14.82
CA ILE A 118 -24.70 -10.57 -15.42
C ILE A 118 -25.91 -10.92 -14.56
N TYR A 119 -26.58 -9.88 -14.05
CA TYR A 119 -27.85 -10.03 -13.34
C TYR A 119 -29.00 -9.80 -14.32
N PRO A 120 -29.94 -10.74 -14.45
CA PRO A 120 -31.12 -10.53 -15.29
C PRO A 120 -31.97 -9.40 -14.72
N VAL A 121 -32.56 -8.59 -15.61
CA VAL A 121 -33.57 -7.60 -15.28
C VAL A 121 -34.85 -7.96 -16.03
N GLU A 122 -35.99 -7.76 -15.38
CA GLU A 122 -37.30 -8.03 -16.00
C GLU A 122 -37.45 -7.19 -17.27
N SER A 123 -37.75 -7.84 -18.40
CA SER A 123 -38.14 -7.14 -19.62
C SER A 123 -39.52 -6.55 -19.38
N LYS A 124 -39.65 -5.22 -19.48
CA LYS A 124 -40.94 -4.56 -19.47
C LYS A 124 -41.61 -4.82 -20.82
N THR A 125 -42.38 -5.90 -20.90
CA THR A 125 -43.22 -6.25 -22.05
C THR A 125 -44.50 -5.43 -22.08
#